data_AF-A0A1D2VH27-F1
#
_entry.id   AF-A0A1D2VH27-F1
#
_cell.length_a   1.000
_cell.length_b   1.000
_cell.length_c   1.000
_cell.angle_alpha   90.00
_cell.angle_beta   90.00
_cell.angle_gamma   90.00
#
_symmetry.space_group_name_H-M   'P 1'
#
loop_
_entity.id
_entity.type
_entity.pdbx_description
1 polymer ?
#
loop_
_entity_poly.entity_id
_entity_poly.type
_entity_poly.pdbx_seq_one_letter_code
_entity_poly.pdbx_strand_id
1 'polypeptide(L)'
;PHGGVLKDLVAHDAAIKDDLLKEVPSLVNLNLTARQLCDLELILNGGFSPLDGFLNQDDYESVVDTTRLKSGILWPIPITLDLSKETVDTLKVGQRIALIDFRDLKPLAILTIESVYQPDKQKEAQNVFRGDPEHPAIKYLFETAGDYYVGGSLQGIQFPIHYDYTNIRKNPTQLRLEFTSNHWNKVVAFQTRNPMHLSHHQLTLRAGKDLNSKILIHPVVGLTKPGDIDHFTRAKVYNEIVKKYPPGIVSLSLLPLAMRMGGDKEALWHAIIRKNYGATHFIVGRDHAGPGKNSKGVDFYGPYDAQVLLEKYVDEIGITIVPFRMVTYLPDKDRYAPIDEIDLKTTKTWNISGTDLRNKLKNGDPIPEWFTYPEIAKILQNRYPKKTLQSFILYLKSSKPNEAFNAVALSNALQSTFNQFENNRHVTVLD
;
A
#
# COMPACT_ATOMS: atom_id res chain seq x y z
N PRO A 1 1.50 19.74 -10.46
CA PRO A 1 0.60 18.71 -9.89
C PRO A 1 -0.32 18.18 -10.98
N HIS A 2 -0.93 17.01 -10.81
CA HIS A 2 -1.93 16.51 -11.76
C HIS A 2 -3.20 17.37 -11.69
N GLY A 3 -3.76 17.75 -12.84
CA GLY A 3 -4.81 18.77 -12.91
C GLY A 3 -4.35 20.22 -12.66
N GLY A 4 -3.03 20.49 -12.63
CA GLY A 4 -2.46 21.83 -12.54
C GLY A 4 -2.29 22.37 -11.12
N VAL A 5 -3.25 22.13 -10.23
CA VAL A 5 -3.26 22.65 -8.84
C VAL A 5 -3.05 21.50 -7.84
N LEU A 6 -2.25 21.73 -6.80
CA LEU A 6 -2.14 20.80 -5.67
C LEU A 6 -3.31 21.04 -4.71
N LYS A 7 -4.17 20.03 -4.53
CA LYS A 7 -5.32 20.08 -3.64
C LYS A 7 -4.94 19.75 -2.18
N ASP A 8 -4.07 20.55 -1.58
CA ASP A 8 -3.77 20.45 -0.15
C ASP A 8 -4.90 21.12 0.66
N LEU A 9 -5.97 20.35 0.93
CA LEU A 9 -7.20 20.85 1.54
C LEU A 9 -7.00 21.31 2.98
N VAL A 10 -6.13 20.65 3.74
CA VAL A 10 -5.83 21.08 5.11
C VAL A 10 -5.10 22.43 5.11
N ALA A 11 -4.18 22.65 4.16
CA ALA A 11 -3.56 23.97 4.01
C ALA A 11 -4.54 25.03 3.49
N HIS A 12 -5.39 24.66 2.53
CA HIS A 12 -6.42 25.54 1.95
C HIS A 12 -7.43 26.01 3.00
N ASP A 13 -7.94 25.09 3.82
CA ASP A 13 -9.00 25.34 4.81
C ASP A 13 -8.47 25.75 6.19
N ALA A 14 -7.16 25.98 6.33
CA ALA A 14 -6.53 26.33 7.60
C ALA A 14 -7.17 27.56 8.28
N ALA A 15 -7.62 28.54 7.49
CA ALA A 15 -8.26 29.76 8.00
C ALA A 15 -9.68 29.53 8.57
N ILE A 16 -10.38 28.47 8.14
CA ILE A 16 -11.75 28.15 8.58
C ILE A 16 -11.81 26.95 9.53
N LYS A 17 -10.66 26.38 9.90
CA LYS A 17 -10.57 25.16 10.72
C LYS A 17 -11.37 25.23 12.02
N ASP A 18 -11.28 26.33 12.75
CA ASP A 18 -11.96 26.48 14.04
C ASP A 18 -13.48 26.54 13.87
N ASP A 19 -13.97 27.07 12.76
CA ASP A 19 -15.40 27.10 12.46
C ASP A 19 -15.91 25.72 12.02
N LEU A 20 -15.12 24.98 11.23
CA LEU A 20 -15.41 23.58 10.93
C LEU A 20 -15.48 22.73 12.22
N LEU A 21 -14.54 22.93 13.16
CA LEU A 21 -14.53 22.22 14.44
C LEU A 21 -15.75 22.55 15.32
N LYS A 22 -16.24 23.79 15.30
CA LYS A 22 -17.49 24.18 15.99
C LYS A 22 -18.73 23.58 15.34
N GLU A 23 -18.70 23.33 14.04
CA GLU A 23 -19.82 22.73 13.29
C GLU A 23 -19.98 21.24 13.60
N VAL A 24 -18.87 20.49 13.73
CA VAL A 24 -18.84 19.02 13.89
C VAL A 24 -19.85 18.46 14.90
N PRO A 25 -20.02 18.99 16.13
CA PRO A 25 -20.97 18.44 17.11
C PRO A 25 -22.43 18.45 16.66
N SER A 26 -22.78 19.27 15.67
CA SER A 26 -24.13 19.36 15.10
C SER A 26 -24.35 18.45 13.89
N LEU A 27 -23.28 17.84 13.37
CA LEU A 27 -23.32 17.02 12.16
C LEU A 27 -23.50 15.53 12.48
N VAL A 28 -23.93 14.77 11.47
CA VAL A 28 -23.85 13.31 11.51
C VAL A 28 -22.38 12.91 11.42
N ASN A 29 -21.92 12.13 12.39
CA ASN A 29 -20.56 11.63 12.47
C ASN A 29 -20.47 10.24 11.81
N LEU A 30 -19.58 10.09 10.84
CA LEU A 30 -19.28 8.81 10.20
C LEU A 30 -17.86 8.35 10.53
N ASN A 31 -17.75 7.20 11.20
CA ASN A 31 -16.46 6.56 11.43
C ASN A 31 -15.96 5.93 10.13
N LEU A 32 -14.76 6.30 9.72
CA LEU A 32 -14.14 5.79 8.50
C LEU A 32 -13.61 4.38 8.70
N THR A 33 -13.57 3.60 7.62
CA THR A 33 -12.82 2.34 7.59
C THR A 33 -11.31 2.60 7.44
N ALA A 34 -10.49 1.58 7.68
CA ALA A 34 -9.03 1.68 7.48
C ALA A 34 -8.65 2.06 6.03
N ARG A 35 -9.41 1.61 5.03
CA ARG A 35 -9.18 1.96 3.62
C ARG A 35 -9.55 3.41 3.35
N GLN A 36 -10.72 3.83 3.85
CA GLN A 36 -11.21 5.20 3.70
C GLN A 36 -10.32 6.22 4.41
N LEU A 37 -9.70 5.86 5.54
CA LEU A 37 -8.68 6.73 6.19
C LEU A 37 -7.46 6.96 5.31
N CYS A 38 -6.93 5.90 4.67
CA CYS A 38 -5.80 6.03 3.75
C CYS A 38 -6.16 6.91 2.55
N ASP A 39 -7.37 6.73 2.01
CA ASP A 39 -7.85 7.51 0.87
C ASP A 39 -8.08 8.97 1.26
N LEU A 40 -8.77 9.22 2.39
CA LEU A 40 -9.01 10.56 2.91
C LEU A 40 -7.71 11.32 3.15
N GLU A 41 -6.70 10.67 3.74
CA GLU A 41 -5.39 11.32 3.96
C GLU A 41 -4.77 11.83 2.65
N LEU A 42 -4.86 11.03 1.58
CA LEU A 42 -4.31 11.39 0.27
C LEU A 42 -5.17 12.39 -0.50
N ILE A 43 -6.49 12.45 -0.26
CA ILE A 43 -7.33 13.55 -0.75
C ILE A 43 -6.95 14.84 -0.02
N LEU A 44 -6.98 14.82 1.32
CA LEU A 44 -6.74 15.98 2.16
C LEU A 44 -5.36 16.62 1.95
N ASN A 45 -4.33 15.82 1.68
CA ASN A 45 -2.97 16.31 1.50
C ASN A 45 -2.59 16.61 0.05
N GLY A 46 -3.51 16.42 -0.90
CA GLY A 46 -3.28 16.65 -2.33
C GLY A 46 -2.53 15.54 -3.06
N GLY A 47 -2.22 14.41 -2.41
CA GLY A 47 -1.67 13.22 -3.04
C GLY A 47 -2.55 12.68 -4.17
N PHE A 48 -3.86 12.88 -4.07
CA PHE A 48 -4.86 12.55 -5.08
C PHE A 48 -5.31 13.73 -5.95
N SER A 49 -4.59 14.85 -5.99
CA SER A 49 -4.91 15.93 -6.93
C SER A 49 -5.16 15.38 -8.35
N PRO A 50 -6.24 15.77 -9.03
CA PRO A 50 -7.10 16.93 -8.75
C PRO A 50 -8.26 16.69 -7.77
N LEU A 51 -8.40 15.49 -7.19
CA LEU A 51 -9.53 15.18 -6.31
C LEU A 51 -9.51 16.10 -5.08
N ASP A 52 -10.67 16.61 -4.72
CA ASP A 52 -10.96 17.37 -3.50
C ASP A 52 -12.15 16.77 -2.71
N GLY A 53 -12.49 15.52 -3.02
CA GLY A 53 -13.61 14.81 -2.45
C GLY A 53 -13.59 13.32 -2.79
N PHE A 54 -14.56 12.58 -2.26
CA PHE A 54 -14.87 11.23 -2.74
C PHE A 54 -15.74 11.35 -4.00
N LEU A 55 -15.51 10.47 -4.99
CA LEU A 55 -16.13 10.59 -6.30
C LEU A 55 -17.66 10.54 -6.21
N ASN A 56 -18.32 11.56 -6.77
CA ASN A 56 -19.73 11.51 -7.09
C ASN A 56 -20.02 10.51 -8.22
N GLN A 57 -21.30 10.24 -8.46
CA GLN A 57 -21.72 9.22 -9.41
C GLN A 57 -21.16 9.46 -10.82
N ASP A 58 -21.18 10.71 -11.31
CA ASP A 58 -20.72 11.04 -12.66
C ASP A 58 -19.20 10.81 -12.83
N ASP A 59 -18.40 11.24 -11.85
CA ASP A 59 -16.96 10.98 -11.87
C ASP A 59 -16.65 9.49 -11.69
N TYR A 60 -17.38 8.79 -10.82
CA TYR A 60 -17.23 7.36 -10.61
C TYR A 60 -17.50 6.56 -11.88
N GLU A 61 -18.66 6.77 -12.52
CA GLU A 61 -19.04 6.08 -13.75
C GLU A 61 -18.03 6.37 -14.87
N SER A 62 -17.61 7.63 -15.01
CA SER A 62 -16.59 8.02 -15.97
C SER A 62 -15.25 7.32 -15.72
N VAL A 63 -14.83 7.19 -14.46
CA VAL A 63 -13.57 6.51 -14.10
C VAL A 63 -13.64 5.02 -14.40
N VAL A 64 -14.76 4.37 -14.05
CA VAL A 64 -14.99 2.94 -14.32
C VAL A 64 -14.99 2.67 -15.83
N ASP A 65 -15.65 3.51 -16.62
CA ASP A 65 -15.86 3.28 -18.05
C ASP A 65 -14.69 3.74 -18.92
N THR A 66 -14.06 4.87 -18.57
CA THR A 66 -13.15 5.57 -19.48
C THR A 66 -11.77 5.84 -18.86
N THR A 67 -11.54 5.48 -17.59
CA THR A 67 -10.28 5.79 -16.88
C THR A 67 -10.04 7.30 -16.76
N ARG A 68 -11.12 8.09 -16.71
CA ARG A 68 -11.07 9.56 -16.60
C ARG A 68 -12.15 10.04 -15.65
N LEU A 69 -11.86 11.15 -14.95
CA LEU A 69 -12.91 11.95 -14.32
C LEU A 69 -13.86 12.50 -15.39
N LYS A 70 -15.05 12.93 -14.99
CA LYS A 70 -16.05 13.52 -15.90
C LYS A 70 -15.52 14.75 -16.62
N SER A 71 -14.59 15.47 -15.99
CA SER A 71 -13.84 16.59 -16.58
C SER A 71 -12.91 16.20 -17.73
N GLY A 72 -12.69 14.90 -17.97
CA GLY A 72 -11.75 14.36 -18.95
C GLY A 72 -10.34 14.13 -18.40
N ILE A 73 -10.05 14.57 -17.16
CA ILE A 73 -8.74 14.36 -16.53
C ILE A 73 -8.51 12.88 -16.28
N LEU A 74 -7.35 12.37 -16.70
CA LEU A 74 -6.95 10.97 -16.52
C LEU A 74 -6.96 10.57 -15.04
N TRP A 75 -7.72 9.52 -14.70
CA TRP A 75 -7.83 8.99 -13.34
C TRP A 75 -8.30 7.52 -13.36
N PRO A 76 -7.47 6.55 -12.95
CA PRO A 76 -7.75 5.13 -13.22
C PRO A 76 -8.42 4.33 -12.09
N ILE A 77 -8.45 4.82 -10.85
CA ILE A 77 -8.92 4.05 -9.69
C ILE A 77 -10.07 4.81 -9.00
N PRO A 78 -11.27 4.23 -8.84
CA PRO A 78 -12.37 4.90 -8.16
C PRO A 78 -12.06 5.06 -6.65
N ILE A 79 -12.22 6.27 -6.14
CA ILE A 79 -12.02 6.61 -4.71
C ILE A 79 -13.35 7.09 -4.14
N THR A 80 -14.05 6.18 -3.45
CA THR A 80 -15.43 6.37 -3.01
C THR A 80 -15.56 6.18 -1.50
N LEU A 81 -16.54 6.87 -0.90
CA LEU A 81 -16.94 6.63 0.49
C LEU A 81 -18.06 5.60 0.47
N ASP A 82 -17.70 4.35 0.73
CA ASP A 82 -18.64 3.23 0.77
C ASP A 82 -19.31 3.06 2.13
N LEU A 83 -20.64 2.94 2.15
CA LEU A 83 -21.47 2.90 3.34
C LEU A 83 -22.55 1.80 3.23
N SER A 84 -23.09 1.39 4.38
CA SER A 84 -24.22 0.45 4.43
C SER A 84 -25.52 1.14 4.01
N LYS A 85 -26.52 0.33 3.62
CA LYS A 85 -27.85 0.84 3.28
C LYS A 85 -28.48 1.60 4.45
N GLU A 86 -28.39 1.04 5.65
CA GLU A 86 -28.96 1.62 6.87
C GLU A 86 -28.36 2.99 7.17
N THR A 87 -27.05 3.14 6.93
CA THR A 87 -26.38 4.44 7.11
C THR A 87 -26.87 5.43 6.07
N VAL A 88 -26.92 5.02 4.81
CA VAL A 88 -27.27 5.89 3.68
C VAL A 88 -28.74 6.33 3.70
N ASP A 89 -29.66 5.49 4.18
CA ASP A 89 -31.08 5.84 4.32
C ASP A 89 -31.29 7.03 5.31
N THR A 90 -30.29 7.38 6.12
CA THR A 90 -30.31 8.56 7.01
C THR A 90 -29.71 9.82 6.39
N LEU A 91 -29.10 9.71 5.21
CA LEU A 91 -28.36 10.79 4.55
C LEU A 91 -29.14 11.40 3.39
N LYS A 92 -28.87 12.68 3.09
CA LYS A 92 -29.50 13.41 1.97
C LYS A 92 -28.47 14.19 1.16
N VAL A 93 -28.72 14.34 -0.14
CA VAL A 93 -27.93 15.25 -0.98
C VAL A 93 -28.02 16.68 -0.43
N GLY A 94 -26.90 17.39 -0.42
CA GLY A 94 -26.71 18.70 0.19
C GLY A 94 -26.42 18.68 1.69
N GLN A 95 -26.60 17.54 2.36
CA GLN A 95 -26.26 17.40 3.79
C GLN A 95 -24.75 17.42 4.00
N ARG A 96 -24.33 17.96 5.14
CA ARG A 96 -22.94 17.94 5.60
C ARG A 96 -22.76 16.87 6.68
N ILE A 97 -21.68 16.12 6.59
CA ILE A 97 -21.35 15.03 7.52
C ILE A 97 -19.88 15.16 7.96
N ALA A 98 -19.60 14.84 9.21
CA ALA A 98 -18.24 14.83 9.73
C ALA A 98 -17.63 13.44 9.56
N LEU A 99 -16.43 13.39 8.99
CA LEU A 99 -15.65 12.16 8.82
C LEU A 99 -14.69 11.99 9.99
N ILE A 100 -14.84 10.89 10.72
CA ILE A 100 -14.19 10.64 12.00
C ILE A 100 -13.17 9.51 11.88
N ASP A 101 -12.00 9.69 12.50
CA ASP A 101 -11.02 8.62 12.67
C ASP A 101 -11.49 7.61 13.71
N PHE A 102 -11.68 6.35 13.31
CA PHE A 102 -12.15 5.30 14.22
C PHE A 102 -11.14 4.97 15.35
N ARG A 103 -9.88 5.39 15.23
CA ARG A 103 -8.79 5.01 16.16
C ARG A 103 -8.72 5.92 17.38
N ASP A 104 -9.01 7.21 17.21
CA ASP A 104 -8.92 8.24 18.25
C ASP A 104 -10.15 9.17 18.33
N LEU A 105 -11.17 8.90 17.51
CA LEU A 105 -12.45 9.61 17.43
C LEU A 105 -12.31 11.09 17.06
N LYS A 106 -11.20 11.49 16.42
CA LYS A 106 -11.01 12.87 15.98
C LYS A 106 -11.71 13.16 14.64
N PRO A 107 -12.31 14.35 14.49
CA PRO A 107 -12.83 14.79 13.20
C PRO A 107 -11.68 15.16 12.26
N LEU A 108 -11.73 14.64 11.03
CA LEU A 108 -10.69 14.82 10.02
C LEU A 108 -11.13 15.77 8.91
N ALA A 109 -12.40 15.71 8.52
CA ALA A 109 -12.96 16.51 7.45
C ALA A 109 -14.49 16.63 7.58
N ILE A 110 -15.07 17.59 6.89
CA ILE A 110 -16.52 17.65 6.64
C ILE A 110 -16.75 17.40 5.15
N LEU A 111 -17.64 16.45 4.84
CA LEU A 111 -18.07 16.16 3.47
C LEU A 111 -19.44 16.79 3.21
N THR A 112 -19.57 17.50 2.10
CA THR A 112 -20.88 17.97 1.59
C THR A 112 -21.36 16.99 0.53
N ILE A 113 -22.49 16.31 0.78
CA ILE A 113 -22.97 15.22 -0.07
C ILE A 113 -23.49 15.79 -1.40
N GLU A 114 -22.92 15.34 -2.50
CA GLU A 114 -23.33 15.69 -3.87
C GLU A 114 -24.17 14.57 -4.50
N SER A 115 -23.88 13.32 -4.18
CA SER A 115 -24.60 12.16 -4.70
C SER A 115 -24.56 11.00 -3.72
N VAL A 116 -25.64 10.22 -3.72
CA VAL A 116 -25.79 8.96 -2.99
C VAL A 116 -26.29 7.93 -3.99
N TYR A 117 -25.51 6.89 -4.26
CA TYR A 117 -25.81 5.95 -5.34
C TYR A 117 -25.42 4.52 -5.01
N GLN A 118 -26.11 3.56 -5.62
CA GLN A 118 -25.75 2.15 -5.55
C GLN A 118 -24.93 1.80 -6.80
N PRO A 119 -23.63 1.52 -6.70
CA PRO A 119 -22.78 1.17 -7.84
C PRO A 119 -23.10 -0.23 -8.38
N ASP A 120 -22.85 -0.42 -9.69
CA ASP A 120 -22.72 -1.77 -10.26
C ASP A 120 -21.33 -2.33 -9.91
N LYS A 121 -21.23 -3.01 -8.76
CA LYS A 121 -19.99 -3.65 -8.29
C LYS A 121 -19.44 -4.67 -9.29
N GLN A 122 -20.28 -5.32 -10.11
CA GLN A 122 -19.82 -6.29 -11.11
C GLN A 122 -19.12 -5.57 -12.27
N LYS A 123 -19.69 -4.45 -12.73
CA LYS A 123 -19.08 -3.58 -13.74
C LYS A 123 -17.74 -3.02 -13.25
N GLU A 124 -17.67 -2.55 -12.01
CA GLU A 124 -16.41 -2.09 -11.42
C GLU A 124 -15.36 -3.21 -11.33
N ALA A 125 -15.74 -4.38 -10.82
CA ALA A 125 -14.86 -5.54 -10.75
C ALA A 125 -14.28 -5.90 -12.13
N GLN A 126 -15.11 -5.93 -13.16
CA GLN A 126 -14.69 -6.24 -14.52
C GLN A 126 -13.79 -5.16 -15.11
N ASN A 127 -14.24 -3.90 -15.10
CA ASN A 127 -13.58 -2.82 -15.84
C ASN A 127 -12.36 -2.27 -15.12
N VAL A 128 -12.30 -2.34 -13.79
CA VAL A 128 -11.19 -1.80 -12.99
C VAL A 128 -10.20 -2.89 -12.58
N PHE A 129 -10.67 -4.11 -12.30
CA PHE A 129 -9.86 -5.17 -11.69
C PHE A 129 -9.85 -6.51 -12.46
N ARG A 130 -10.31 -6.52 -13.73
CA ARG A 130 -10.30 -7.67 -14.66
C ARG A 130 -11.21 -8.85 -14.28
N GLY A 131 -12.14 -8.67 -13.35
CA GLY A 131 -13.28 -9.57 -13.13
C GLY A 131 -12.99 -10.92 -12.43
N ASP A 132 -11.74 -11.27 -12.15
CA ASP A 132 -11.43 -12.52 -11.44
C ASP A 132 -11.84 -12.40 -9.95
N PRO A 133 -12.77 -13.23 -9.44
CA PRO A 133 -13.27 -13.15 -8.07
C PRO A 133 -12.19 -13.41 -7.00
N GLU A 134 -11.04 -13.99 -7.36
CA GLU A 134 -9.91 -14.15 -6.44
C GLU A 134 -9.05 -12.89 -6.31
N HIS A 135 -9.25 -11.88 -7.16
CA HIS A 135 -8.51 -10.63 -7.12
C HIS A 135 -8.74 -9.90 -5.79
N PRO A 136 -7.69 -9.44 -5.07
CA PRO A 136 -7.85 -8.82 -3.75
C PRO A 136 -8.83 -7.64 -3.69
N ALA A 137 -8.79 -6.73 -4.67
CA ALA A 137 -9.77 -5.64 -4.74
C ALA A 137 -11.20 -6.11 -4.98
N ILE A 138 -11.41 -7.18 -5.77
CA ILE A 138 -12.75 -7.71 -6.04
C ILE A 138 -13.30 -8.38 -4.78
N LYS A 139 -12.50 -9.18 -4.08
CA LYS A 139 -12.87 -9.71 -2.76
C LYS A 139 -13.25 -8.60 -1.79
N TYR A 140 -12.42 -7.56 -1.67
CA TYR A 140 -12.77 -6.42 -0.81
C TYR A 140 -14.10 -5.77 -1.24
N LEU A 141 -14.29 -5.54 -2.54
CA LEU A 141 -15.47 -4.86 -3.09
C LEU A 141 -16.78 -5.57 -2.74
N PHE A 142 -16.79 -6.91 -2.77
CA PHE A 142 -17.98 -7.71 -2.50
C PHE A 142 -18.11 -8.16 -1.05
N GLU A 143 -17.00 -8.41 -0.34
CA GLU A 143 -17.03 -9.01 1.01
C GLU A 143 -16.87 -7.97 2.13
N THR A 144 -16.42 -6.75 1.82
CA THR A 144 -16.08 -5.74 2.85
C THR A 144 -16.67 -4.36 2.56
N ALA A 145 -16.64 -3.90 1.31
CA ALA A 145 -17.11 -2.57 0.97
C ALA A 145 -18.62 -2.43 1.14
N GLY A 146 -19.07 -1.28 1.62
CA GLY A 146 -20.50 -0.92 1.66
C GLY A 146 -21.17 -1.02 0.29
N ASP A 147 -22.50 -1.17 0.28
CA ASP A 147 -23.28 -1.35 -0.94
C ASP A 147 -23.67 -0.05 -1.62
N TYR A 148 -23.50 1.09 -0.93
CA TYR A 148 -23.82 2.41 -1.45
C TYR A 148 -22.59 3.31 -1.36
N TYR A 149 -22.42 4.16 -2.36
CA TYR A 149 -21.36 5.16 -2.41
C TYR A 149 -21.94 6.54 -2.18
N VAL A 150 -21.23 7.32 -1.38
CA VAL A 150 -21.51 8.73 -1.14
C VAL A 150 -20.38 9.55 -1.72
N GLY A 151 -20.71 10.39 -2.69
CA GLY A 151 -19.77 11.30 -3.31
C GLY A 151 -20.02 12.73 -2.87
N GLY A 152 -18.95 13.51 -2.80
CA GLY A 152 -19.02 14.88 -2.34
C GLY A 152 -17.66 15.51 -2.07
N SER A 153 -17.63 16.83 -2.16
CA SER A 153 -16.49 17.68 -1.84
C SER A 153 -16.19 17.72 -0.34
N LEU A 154 -14.91 17.83 -0.01
CA LEU A 154 -14.39 17.85 1.36
C LEU A 154 -13.88 19.23 1.76
N GLN A 155 -14.04 19.53 3.05
CA GLN A 155 -13.29 20.57 3.74
C GLN A 155 -12.39 19.93 4.80
N GLY A 156 -11.10 20.23 4.76
CA GLY A 156 -10.08 19.59 5.59
C GLY A 156 -9.93 20.22 6.97
N ILE A 157 -10.05 19.42 8.04
CA ILE A 157 -9.80 19.87 9.42
C ILE A 157 -8.36 19.52 9.83
N GLN A 158 -7.96 18.27 9.62
CA GLN A 158 -6.63 17.75 9.94
C GLN A 158 -6.36 16.41 9.23
N PHE A 159 -5.09 16.04 9.11
CA PHE A 159 -4.70 14.70 8.67
C PHE A 159 -4.96 13.65 9.77
N PRO A 160 -5.16 12.37 9.41
CA PRO A 160 -5.13 11.28 10.37
C PRO A 160 -3.84 11.29 11.19
N ILE A 161 -3.96 11.05 12.50
CA ILE A 161 -2.78 11.05 13.38
C ILE A 161 -2.05 9.71 13.23
N HIS A 162 -0.73 9.79 13.07
CA HIS A 162 0.17 8.64 13.09
C HIS A 162 1.21 8.84 14.19
N TYR A 163 1.49 7.77 14.95
CA TYR A 163 2.47 7.80 16.05
C TYR A 163 3.80 7.15 15.65
N ASP A 164 3.82 6.40 14.53
CA ASP A 164 4.97 5.69 14.02
C ASP A 164 5.63 6.45 12.86
N TYR A 165 6.97 6.51 12.88
CA TYR A 165 7.78 7.03 11.77
C TYR A 165 7.37 8.43 11.27
N THR A 166 6.91 9.30 12.18
CA THR A 166 6.35 10.63 11.86
C THR A 166 7.33 11.51 11.06
N ASN A 167 8.63 11.39 11.32
CA ASN A 167 9.69 12.12 10.63
C ASN A 167 9.86 11.76 9.14
N ILE A 168 9.36 10.59 8.72
CA ILE A 168 9.43 10.12 7.34
C ILE A 168 8.05 9.93 6.69
N ARG A 169 6.96 10.37 7.32
CA ARG A 169 5.61 10.44 6.71
C ARG A 169 5.40 11.84 6.13
N LYS A 170 6.04 12.15 5.01
CA LYS A 170 5.98 13.49 4.40
C LYS A 170 4.79 13.57 3.46
N ASN A 171 4.04 14.67 3.52
CA ASN A 171 2.99 15.00 2.56
C ASN A 171 3.57 15.60 1.25
N PRO A 172 2.76 15.79 0.20
CA PRO A 172 3.24 16.35 -1.08
C PRO A 172 3.94 17.70 -0.94
N THR A 173 3.38 18.61 -0.13
CA THR A 173 3.94 19.95 0.11
C THR A 173 5.32 19.85 0.77
N GLN A 174 5.46 19.03 1.81
CA GLN A 174 6.71 18.80 2.53
C GLN A 174 7.78 18.16 1.63
N LEU A 175 7.44 17.15 0.81
CA LEU A 175 8.41 16.52 -0.10
C LEU A 175 8.87 17.49 -1.19
N ARG A 176 7.97 18.30 -1.74
CA ARG A 176 8.33 19.34 -2.73
C ARG A 176 9.26 20.39 -2.12
N LEU A 177 8.99 20.81 -0.88
CA LEU A 177 9.88 21.72 -0.16
C LEU A 177 11.25 21.09 0.07
N GLU A 178 11.32 19.83 0.48
CA GLU A 178 12.58 19.11 0.64
C GLU A 178 13.38 19.03 -0.66
N PHE A 179 12.72 18.70 -1.78
CA PHE A 179 13.39 18.67 -3.08
C PHE A 179 13.91 20.06 -3.46
N THR A 180 13.12 21.10 -3.25
CA THR A 180 13.52 22.48 -3.56
C THR A 180 14.70 22.93 -2.69
N SER A 181 14.64 22.71 -1.38
CA SER A 181 15.69 23.08 -0.42
C SER A 181 17.01 22.34 -0.67
N ASN A 182 16.95 21.12 -1.22
CA ASN A 182 18.14 20.36 -1.61
C ASN A 182 18.58 20.60 -3.06
N HIS A 183 17.91 21.48 -3.81
CA HIS A 183 18.13 21.73 -5.24
C HIS A 183 17.96 20.47 -6.13
N TRP A 184 17.00 19.60 -5.78
CA TRP A 184 16.68 18.39 -6.51
C TRP A 184 15.66 18.66 -7.63
N ASN A 185 16.18 18.91 -8.83
CA ASN A 185 15.34 19.17 -10.01
C ASN A 185 14.86 17.89 -10.73
N LYS A 186 15.59 16.78 -10.56
CA LYS A 186 15.22 15.46 -11.08
C LYS A 186 15.18 14.45 -9.94
N VAL A 187 14.02 13.86 -9.74
CA VAL A 187 13.77 12.82 -8.73
C VAL A 187 13.07 11.63 -9.39
N VAL A 188 13.67 10.44 -9.25
CA VAL A 188 13.07 9.16 -9.64
C VAL A 188 12.47 8.47 -8.42
N ALA A 189 11.18 8.20 -8.47
CA ALA A 189 10.45 7.55 -7.39
C ALA A 189 10.38 6.03 -7.57
N PHE A 190 10.60 5.30 -6.48
CA PHE A 190 10.48 3.85 -6.38
C PHE A 190 9.31 3.47 -5.48
N GLN A 191 8.29 2.83 -6.07
CA GLN A 191 7.18 2.20 -5.36
C GLN A 191 7.63 0.86 -4.77
N THR A 192 7.28 0.59 -3.52
CA THR A 192 7.32 -0.78 -3.00
C THR A 192 6.34 -1.00 -1.86
N ARG A 193 5.83 -2.24 -1.78
CA ARG A 193 5.12 -2.78 -0.61
C ARG A 193 5.90 -3.91 0.07
N ASN A 194 7.05 -4.31 -0.50
CA ASN A 194 7.90 -5.40 -0.02
C ASN A 194 9.20 -4.85 0.58
N PRO A 195 9.88 -5.60 1.47
CA PRO A 195 11.25 -5.31 1.85
C PRO A 195 12.14 -5.11 0.62
N MET A 196 13.02 -4.12 0.68
CA MET A 196 14.04 -3.95 -0.35
C MET A 196 15.22 -4.88 -0.07
N HIS A 197 15.86 -5.32 -1.15
CA HIS A 197 16.97 -6.27 -1.18
C HIS A 197 18.03 -5.73 -2.15
N LEU A 198 19.12 -6.47 -2.36
CA LEU A 198 20.22 -6.00 -3.21
C LEU A 198 19.77 -5.70 -4.64
N SER A 199 18.90 -6.52 -5.22
CA SER A 199 18.33 -6.27 -6.56
C SER A 199 17.61 -4.92 -6.64
N HIS A 200 16.82 -4.56 -5.61
CA HIS A 200 16.10 -3.29 -5.54
C HIS A 200 17.05 -2.10 -5.33
N HIS A 201 18.07 -2.27 -4.49
CA HIS A 201 19.12 -1.26 -4.28
C HIS A 201 19.89 -0.97 -5.57
N GLN A 202 20.34 -2.01 -6.27
CA GLN A 202 21.04 -1.87 -7.55
C GLN A 202 20.15 -1.25 -8.63
N LEU A 203 18.89 -1.67 -8.70
CA LEU A 203 17.90 -1.14 -9.64
C LEU A 203 17.73 0.37 -9.48
N THR A 204 17.47 0.83 -8.26
CA THR A 204 17.22 2.26 -7.99
C THR A 204 18.47 3.10 -8.11
N LEU A 205 19.64 2.57 -7.72
CA LEU A 205 20.93 3.23 -7.92
C LEU A 205 21.24 3.42 -9.40
N ARG A 206 21.01 2.39 -10.22
CA ARG A 206 21.14 2.45 -11.68
C ARG A 206 20.18 3.48 -12.27
N ALA A 207 18.91 3.48 -11.86
CA ALA A 207 17.93 4.48 -12.29
C ALA A 207 18.41 5.91 -12.01
N GLY A 208 18.88 6.17 -10.79
CA GLY A 208 19.41 7.48 -10.39
C GLY A 208 20.62 7.89 -11.23
N LYS A 209 21.53 6.97 -11.52
CA LYS A 209 22.72 7.22 -12.34
C LYS A 209 22.36 7.50 -13.80
N ASP A 210 21.57 6.64 -14.43
CA ASP A 210 21.25 6.71 -15.86
C ASP A 210 20.44 7.97 -16.20
N LEU A 211 19.59 8.44 -15.26
CA LEU A 211 18.77 9.64 -15.43
C LEU A 211 19.43 10.93 -14.93
N ASN A 212 20.61 10.81 -14.30
CA ASN A 212 21.24 11.87 -13.51
C ASN A 212 20.23 12.52 -12.53
N SER A 213 19.55 11.68 -11.76
CA SER A 213 18.47 12.06 -10.85
C SER A 213 18.73 11.59 -9.42
N LYS A 214 18.12 12.27 -8.45
CA LYS A 214 18.04 11.82 -7.06
C LYS A 214 16.96 10.76 -6.90
N ILE A 215 17.02 9.99 -5.83
CA ILE A 215 16.17 8.82 -5.64
C ILE A 215 15.17 9.10 -4.51
N LEU A 216 13.88 8.88 -4.77
CA LEU A 216 12.86 8.84 -3.74
C LEU A 216 12.44 7.38 -3.52
N ILE A 217 12.81 6.81 -2.39
CA ILE A 217 12.27 5.54 -1.92
C ILE A 217 10.93 5.85 -1.26
N HIS A 218 9.84 5.46 -1.92
CA HIS A 218 8.49 5.88 -1.53
C HIS A 218 7.59 4.68 -1.18
N PRO A 219 7.90 3.89 -0.14
CA PRO A 219 7.16 2.69 0.19
C PRO A 219 5.75 2.96 0.71
N VAL A 220 4.82 2.07 0.38
CA VAL A 220 3.45 2.09 0.91
C VAL A 220 3.42 1.55 2.34
N VAL A 221 2.76 2.26 3.25
CA VAL A 221 2.57 1.85 4.64
C VAL A 221 1.10 1.85 5.09
N GLY A 222 0.16 2.17 4.21
CA GLY A 222 -1.26 1.87 4.41
C GLY A 222 -1.56 0.40 4.10
N LEU A 223 -2.75 0.13 3.55
CA LEU A 223 -3.16 -1.24 3.19
C LEU A 223 -2.39 -1.75 1.97
N THR A 224 -1.85 -2.96 2.06
CA THR A 224 -1.12 -3.64 0.97
C THR A 224 -1.77 -4.99 0.65
N LYS A 225 -1.07 -5.90 -0.05
CA LYS A 225 -1.63 -7.23 -0.33
C LYS A 225 -1.77 -8.03 0.97
N PRO A 226 -2.89 -8.75 1.19
CA PRO A 226 -3.01 -9.69 2.30
C PRO A 226 -1.85 -10.69 2.34
N GLY A 227 -1.24 -10.84 3.52
CA GLY A 227 -0.08 -11.71 3.74
C GLY A 227 1.29 -11.08 3.45
N ASP A 228 1.35 -9.80 3.04
CA ASP A 228 2.60 -9.05 2.99
C ASP A 228 3.18 -8.86 4.40
N ILE A 229 4.49 -8.60 4.47
CA ILE A 229 5.19 -8.28 5.72
C ILE A 229 4.64 -6.95 6.26
N ASP A 230 4.42 -6.85 7.58
CA ASP A 230 3.89 -5.63 8.20
C ASP A 230 4.77 -4.41 7.94
N HIS A 231 4.14 -3.23 7.90
CA HIS A 231 4.85 -2.01 7.54
C HIS A 231 5.90 -1.60 8.57
N PHE A 232 5.76 -1.97 9.85
CA PHE A 232 6.78 -1.68 10.87
C PHE A 232 8.09 -2.41 10.56
N THR A 233 8.01 -3.70 10.22
CA THR A 233 9.17 -4.50 9.82
C THR A 233 9.77 -3.96 8.53
N ARG A 234 8.93 -3.61 7.54
CA ARG A 234 9.40 -3.03 6.27
C ARG A 234 10.06 -1.65 6.46
N ALA A 235 9.50 -0.78 7.30
CA ALA A 235 10.08 0.52 7.62
C ALA A 235 11.47 0.39 8.28
N LYS A 236 11.69 -0.60 9.14
CA LYS A 236 13.03 -0.94 9.65
C LYS A 236 13.98 -1.34 8.52
N VAL A 237 13.53 -2.17 7.58
CA VAL A 237 14.32 -2.55 6.40
C VAL A 237 14.67 -1.34 5.54
N TYR A 238 13.71 -0.43 5.28
CA TYR A 238 13.98 0.76 4.46
C TYR A 238 14.97 1.71 5.14
N ASN A 239 14.83 1.95 6.44
CA ASN A 239 15.80 2.74 7.18
C ASN A 239 17.21 2.13 7.14
N GLU A 240 17.31 0.81 7.13
CA GLU A 240 18.60 0.12 7.05
C GLU A 240 19.20 0.18 5.63
N ILE A 241 18.40 -0.08 4.60
CA ILE A 241 18.90 -0.11 3.22
C ILE A 241 19.28 1.28 2.70
N VAL A 242 18.62 2.34 3.18
CA VAL A 242 18.93 3.73 2.79
C VAL A 242 20.36 4.12 3.18
N LYS A 243 20.90 3.56 4.27
CA LYS A 243 22.31 3.75 4.68
C LYS A 243 23.32 3.16 3.69
N LYS A 244 22.88 2.28 2.80
CA LYS A 244 23.72 1.63 1.78
C LYS A 244 23.81 2.44 0.49
N TYR A 245 23.13 3.59 0.39
CA TYR A 245 23.31 4.53 -0.73
C TYR A 245 24.41 5.55 -0.40
N PRO A 246 25.10 6.10 -1.42
CA PRO A 246 25.92 7.29 -1.24
C PRO A 246 25.17 8.42 -0.51
N PRO A 247 25.82 9.16 0.40
CA PRO A 247 25.18 10.26 1.12
C PRO A 247 24.58 11.31 0.17
N GLY A 248 23.39 11.81 0.51
CA GLY A 248 22.75 12.93 -0.19
C GLY A 248 22.14 12.62 -1.56
N ILE A 249 22.03 11.35 -1.97
CA ILE A 249 21.38 10.99 -3.24
C ILE A 249 19.97 10.40 -3.09
N VAL A 250 19.55 10.06 -1.88
CA VAL A 250 18.30 9.35 -1.60
C VAL A 250 17.49 10.03 -0.52
N SER A 251 16.17 10.10 -0.71
CA SER A 251 15.20 10.47 0.32
C SER A 251 14.26 9.29 0.55
N LEU A 252 13.93 9.03 1.82
CA LEU A 252 12.93 8.06 2.24
C LEU A 252 11.67 8.83 2.69
N SER A 253 10.52 8.46 2.12
CA SER A 253 9.22 8.94 2.57
C SER A 253 8.20 7.81 2.53
N LEU A 254 7.40 7.67 3.57
CA LEU A 254 6.34 6.68 3.67
C LEU A 254 5.05 7.23 3.04
N LEU A 255 4.41 6.43 2.20
CA LEU A 255 3.16 6.76 1.53
C LEU A 255 1.98 6.08 2.24
N PRO A 256 1.00 6.80 2.82
CA PRO A 256 -0.17 6.22 3.48
C PRO A 256 -1.24 5.73 2.49
N LEU A 257 -0.82 5.12 1.37
CA LEU A 257 -1.72 4.60 0.33
C LEU A 257 -2.35 3.28 0.75
N ALA A 258 -3.64 3.11 0.44
CA ALA A 258 -4.27 1.79 0.38
C ALA A 258 -4.21 1.26 -1.05
N MET A 259 -3.36 0.25 -1.29
CA MET A 259 -3.26 -0.41 -2.60
C MET A 259 -4.49 -1.25 -2.90
N ARG A 260 -4.86 -1.33 -4.17
CA ARG A 260 -5.96 -2.20 -4.66
C ARG A 260 -5.41 -3.49 -5.29
N MET A 261 -4.10 -3.56 -5.50
CA MET A 261 -3.45 -4.55 -6.33
C MET A 261 -3.98 -4.56 -7.78
N GLY A 262 -4.42 -3.39 -8.28
CA GLY A 262 -5.04 -3.19 -9.59
C GLY A 262 -4.06 -3.10 -10.75
N GLY A 263 -2.90 -3.78 -10.66
CA GLY A 263 -1.94 -3.95 -11.74
C GLY A 263 -1.63 -2.68 -12.55
N ASP A 264 -1.99 -2.70 -13.82
CA ASP A 264 -1.75 -1.64 -14.79
C ASP A 264 -2.49 -0.33 -14.46
N LYS A 265 -3.79 -0.38 -14.14
CA LYS A 265 -4.55 0.80 -13.68
C LYS A 265 -3.95 1.40 -12.40
N GLU A 266 -3.48 0.56 -11.48
CA GLU A 266 -2.83 1.04 -10.27
C GLU A 266 -1.41 1.56 -10.51
N ALA A 267 -0.67 1.05 -11.49
CA ALA A 267 0.59 1.64 -11.92
C ALA A 267 0.40 3.06 -12.45
N LEU A 268 -0.69 3.28 -13.21
CA LEU A 268 -1.04 4.61 -13.73
C LEU A 268 -1.40 5.56 -12.58
N TRP A 269 -2.17 5.06 -11.61
CA TRP A 269 -2.51 5.79 -10.40
C TRP A 269 -1.26 6.17 -9.59
N HIS A 270 -0.34 5.23 -9.40
CA HIS A 270 0.92 5.49 -8.73
C HIS A 270 1.76 6.58 -9.41
N ALA A 271 1.76 6.64 -10.74
CA ALA A 271 2.47 7.68 -11.48
C ALA A 271 1.86 9.07 -11.19
N ILE A 272 0.52 9.17 -11.20
CA ILE A 272 -0.21 10.39 -10.82
C ILE A 272 0.11 10.82 -9.38
N ILE A 273 0.04 9.88 -8.42
CA ILE A 273 0.38 10.15 -7.02
C ILE A 273 1.82 10.67 -6.93
N ARG A 274 2.79 10.00 -7.57
CA ARG A 274 4.21 10.40 -7.48
C ARG A 274 4.47 11.76 -8.12
N LYS A 275 3.79 12.09 -9.21
CA LYS A 275 3.78 13.43 -9.78
C LYS A 275 3.27 14.45 -8.76
N ASN A 276 2.17 14.16 -8.05
CA ASN A 276 1.62 15.04 -7.02
C ASN A 276 2.60 15.27 -5.87
N TYR A 277 3.34 14.22 -5.47
CA TYR A 277 4.42 14.30 -4.48
C TYR A 277 5.73 14.95 -4.99
N GLY A 278 5.79 15.35 -6.26
CA GLY A 278 6.92 16.11 -6.82
C GLY A 278 8.00 15.27 -7.50
N ALA A 279 7.79 13.96 -7.68
CA ALA A 279 8.68 13.15 -8.50
C ALA A 279 8.55 13.53 -9.98
N THR A 280 9.69 13.47 -10.68
CA THR A 280 9.78 13.75 -12.13
C THR A 280 9.82 12.49 -12.97
N HIS A 281 10.29 11.39 -12.36
CA HIS A 281 10.41 10.08 -12.97
C HIS A 281 9.79 9.03 -12.04
N PHE A 282 9.23 7.96 -12.61
CA PHE A 282 8.64 6.88 -11.84
C PHE A 282 9.03 5.51 -12.38
N ILE A 283 9.60 4.68 -11.51
CA ILE A 283 9.99 3.31 -11.85
C ILE A 283 8.77 2.42 -11.94
N VAL A 284 8.63 1.72 -13.06
CA VAL A 284 7.61 0.68 -13.25
C VAL A 284 8.29 -0.64 -13.61
N GLY A 285 8.24 -1.57 -12.66
CA GLY A 285 8.88 -2.88 -12.78
C GLY A 285 7.99 -3.93 -13.47
N ARG A 286 8.49 -5.18 -13.46
CA ARG A 286 7.69 -6.37 -13.81
C ARG A 286 6.55 -6.57 -12.81
N ASP A 287 5.36 -6.88 -13.30
CA ASP A 287 4.16 -7.20 -12.50
C ASP A 287 3.85 -6.09 -11.46
N HIS A 288 3.98 -4.83 -11.90
CA HIS A 288 3.84 -3.67 -11.03
C HIS A 288 2.42 -3.61 -10.45
N ALA A 289 2.32 -3.52 -9.13
CA ALA A 289 1.06 -3.58 -8.39
C ALA A 289 0.19 -4.83 -8.69
N GLY A 290 0.76 -5.90 -9.25
CA GLY A 290 0.05 -7.15 -9.50
C GLY A 290 -0.13 -8.00 -8.24
N PRO A 291 -1.27 -8.71 -8.10
CA PRO A 291 -1.48 -9.69 -7.04
C PRO A 291 -0.84 -11.05 -7.34
N GLY A 292 -0.22 -11.25 -8.52
CA GLY A 292 0.40 -12.50 -8.93
C GLY A 292 -0.60 -13.43 -9.64
N LYS A 293 -0.78 -14.65 -9.11
CA LYS A 293 -1.59 -15.70 -9.72
C LYS A 293 -2.81 -16.05 -8.87
N ASN A 294 -3.89 -16.47 -9.53
CA ASN A 294 -5.05 -17.10 -8.89
C ASN A 294 -4.77 -18.57 -8.53
N SER A 295 -5.74 -19.23 -7.90
CA SER A 295 -5.68 -20.63 -7.46
C SER A 295 -5.44 -21.64 -8.60
N LYS A 296 -5.79 -21.26 -9.83
CA LYS A 296 -5.57 -22.06 -11.05
C LYS A 296 -4.19 -21.83 -11.68
N GLY A 297 -3.36 -20.98 -11.08
CA GLY A 297 -2.00 -20.67 -11.56
C GLY A 297 -1.96 -19.67 -12.74
N VAL A 298 -3.07 -19.01 -13.03
CA VAL A 298 -3.17 -17.97 -14.08
C VAL A 298 -2.83 -16.62 -13.47
N ASP A 299 -1.98 -15.84 -14.15
CA ASP A 299 -1.62 -14.49 -13.72
C ASP A 299 -2.83 -13.54 -13.88
N PHE A 300 -3.11 -12.70 -12.87
CA PHE A 300 -4.15 -11.66 -12.97
C PHE A 300 -3.78 -10.59 -14.01
N TYR A 301 -2.48 -10.28 -14.10
CA TYR A 301 -1.92 -9.32 -15.04
C TYR A 301 -0.70 -9.90 -15.73
N GLY A 302 -0.51 -9.57 -17.01
CA GLY A 302 0.72 -9.87 -17.70
C GLY A 302 1.90 -9.11 -17.06
N PRO A 303 3.13 -9.67 -17.15
CA PRO A 303 4.30 -9.13 -16.45
C PRO A 303 4.68 -7.70 -16.83
N TYR A 304 4.21 -7.19 -17.98
CA TYR A 304 4.53 -5.85 -18.47
C TYR A 304 3.28 -5.03 -18.86
N ASP A 305 2.07 -5.51 -18.51
CA ASP A 305 0.82 -4.81 -18.84
C ASP A 305 0.81 -3.38 -18.31
N ALA A 306 1.35 -3.18 -17.11
CA ALA A 306 1.52 -1.86 -16.52
C ALA A 306 2.38 -0.93 -17.39
N GLN A 307 3.52 -1.41 -17.89
CA GLN A 307 4.38 -0.60 -18.75
C GLN A 307 3.66 -0.22 -20.04
N VAL A 308 2.97 -1.18 -20.66
CA VAL A 308 2.18 -0.97 -21.88
C VAL A 308 1.06 0.04 -21.67
N LEU A 309 0.34 -0.02 -20.55
CA LEU A 309 -0.73 0.95 -20.28
C LEU A 309 -0.17 2.35 -20.08
N LEU A 310 0.91 2.50 -19.31
CA LEU A 310 1.48 3.82 -19.03
C LEU A 310 2.09 4.47 -20.27
N GLU A 311 2.65 3.69 -21.19
CA GLU A 311 3.16 4.20 -22.47
C GLU A 311 2.07 4.90 -23.28
N LYS A 312 0.83 4.39 -23.25
CA LYS A 312 -0.32 5.02 -23.93
C LYS A 312 -0.71 6.39 -23.37
N TYR A 313 -0.35 6.67 -22.11
CA TYR A 313 -0.75 7.88 -21.40
C TYR A 313 0.44 8.79 -21.04
N VAL A 314 1.64 8.51 -21.54
CA VAL A 314 2.87 9.19 -21.13
C VAL A 314 2.77 10.72 -21.29
N ASP A 315 2.13 11.18 -22.36
CA ASP A 315 1.95 12.61 -22.67
C ASP A 315 0.96 13.30 -21.73
N GLU A 316 -0.04 12.56 -21.23
CA GLU A 316 -1.07 13.11 -20.34
C GLU A 316 -0.68 13.06 -18.86
N ILE A 317 0.05 12.01 -18.44
CA ILE A 317 0.44 11.86 -17.03
C ILE A 317 1.42 12.97 -16.64
N GLY A 318 2.32 13.40 -17.54
CA GLY A 318 3.30 14.46 -17.23
C GLY A 318 4.33 14.06 -16.17
N ILE A 319 4.71 12.77 -16.16
CA ILE A 319 5.86 12.22 -15.41
C ILE A 319 6.55 11.20 -16.30
N THR A 320 7.89 11.17 -16.31
CA THR A 320 8.64 10.25 -17.15
C THR A 320 8.63 8.84 -16.56
N ILE A 321 8.14 7.86 -17.31
CA ILE A 321 8.12 6.47 -16.87
C ILE A 321 9.47 5.84 -17.15
N VAL A 322 10.00 5.14 -16.14
CA VAL A 322 11.28 4.44 -16.20
C VAL A 322 10.98 2.95 -16.14
N PRO A 323 10.77 2.30 -17.29
CA PRO A 323 10.50 0.87 -17.31
C PRO A 323 11.74 0.14 -16.80
N PHE A 324 11.57 -0.69 -15.79
CA PHE A 324 12.63 -1.59 -15.33
C PHE A 324 12.26 -3.03 -15.60
N ARG A 325 13.19 -3.71 -16.25
CA ARG A 325 13.14 -5.15 -16.44
C ARG A 325 13.73 -5.86 -15.22
N MET A 326 13.38 -7.12 -15.08
CA MET A 326 13.81 -7.93 -13.93
C MET A 326 15.33 -7.92 -13.81
N VAL A 327 15.83 -7.55 -12.62
CA VAL A 327 17.26 -7.62 -12.28
C VAL A 327 17.53 -8.97 -11.61
N THR A 328 18.57 -9.67 -12.05
CA THR A 328 18.97 -10.98 -11.51
C THR A 328 20.45 -11.00 -11.13
N TYR A 329 20.82 -11.93 -10.26
CA TYR A 329 22.20 -12.11 -9.81
C TYR A 329 22.95 -13.07 -10.73
N LEU A 330 24.17 -12.70 -11.11
CA LEU A 330 25.08 -13.48 -11.95
C LEU A 330 26.17 -14.10 -11.07
N PRO A 331 26.03 -15.37 -10.63
CA PRO A 331 26.97 -15.98 -9.68
C PRO A 331 28.41 -16.01 -10.21
N ASP A 332 28.60 -16.25 -11.51
CA ASP A 332 29.94 -16.37 -12.09
C ASP A 332 30.69 -15.03 -12.17
N LYS A 333 29.99 -13.90 -12.01
CA LYS A 333 30.53 -12.54 -12.11
C LYS A 333 30.32 -11.71 -10.84
N ASP A 334 29.72 -12.29 -9.81
CA ASP A 334 29.32 -11.65 -8.56
C ASP A 334 28.71 -10.24 -8.74
N ARG A 335 27.75 -10.12 -9.67
CA ARG A 335 27.09 -8.85 -9.99
C ARG A 335 25.65 -9.02 -10.38
N TYR A 336 24.91 -7.92 -10.42
CA TYR A 336 23.53 -7.89 -10.92
C TYR A 336 23.47 -7.29 -12.31
N ALA A 337 22.54 -7.78 -13.12
CA ALA A 337 22.19 -7.13 -14.38
C ALA A 337 20.71 -7.32 -14.72
N PRO A 338 20.12 -6.43 -15.53
CA PRO A 338 18.85 -6.66 -16.20
C PRO A 338 18.90 -7.94 -17.02
N ILE A 339 17.83 -8.72 -16.95
CA ILE A 339 17.76 -10.04 -17.60
C ILE A 339 17.87 -9.97 -19.13
N ASP A 340 17.53 -8.83 -19.73
CA ASP A 340 17.58 -8.58 -21.17
C ASP A 340 18.96 -8.14 -21.69
N GLU A 341 19.89 -7.81 -20.79
CA GLU A 341 21.31 -7.57 -21.12
C GLU A 341 22.14 -8.86 -21.00
N ILE A 342 21.48 -9.98 -20.74
CA ILE A 342 22.11 -11.28 -20.46
C ILE A 342 21.62 -12.31 -21.47
N ASP A 343 22.54 -13.07 -22.06
CA ASP A 343 22.18 -14.29 -22.79
C ASP A 343 21.96 -15.44 -21.81
N LEU A 344 20.69 -15.77 -21.57
CA LEU A 344 20.27 -16.84 -20.65
C LEU A 344 20.69 -18.25 -21.10
N LYS A 345 21.13 -18.44 -22.35
CA LYS A 345 21.65 -19.73 -22.82
C LYS A 345 23.06 -19.98 -22.33
N THR A 346 23.83 -18.91 -22.12
CA THR A 346 25.27 -18.98 -21.78
C THR A 346 25.57 -18.48 -20.39
N THR A 347 24.66 -17.71 -19.78
CA THR A 347 24.88 -17.07 -18.48
C THR A 347 23.94 -17.62 -17.43
N LYS A 348 24.51 -18.16 -16.35
CA LYS A 348 23.76 -18.63 -15.19
C LYS A 348 23.20 -17.44 -14.41
N THR A 349 21.95 -17.56 -13.95
CA THR A 349 21.27 -16.51 -13.17
C THR A 349 20.66 -17.11 -11.91
N TRP A 350 20.75 -16.41 -10.78
CA TRP A 350 20.08 -16.77 -9.53
C TRP A 350 19.05 -15.73 -9.13
N ASN A 351 17.92 -16.22 -8.61
CA ASN A 351 16.83 -15.40 -8.09
C ASN A 351 16.14 -16.13 -6.93
N ILE A 352 15.68 -15.38 -5.93
CA ILE A 352 14.82 -15.90 -4.86
C ILE A 352 13.46 -15.22 -4.99
N SER A 353 12.41 -16.02 -5.17
CA SER A 353 11.04 -15.51 -5.22
C SER A 353 10.57 -15.08 -3.81
N GLY A 354 9.56 -14.21 -3.73
CA GLY A 354 8.96 -13.86 -2.44
C GLY A 354 8.38 -15.07 -1.68
N THR A 355 7.90 -16.10 -2.40
CA THR A 355 7.42 -17.35 -1.79
C THR A 355 8.58 -18.15 -1.20
N ASP A 356 9.68 -18.28 -1.94
CA ASP A 356 10.89 -18.96 -1.45
C ASP A 356 11.50 -18.22 -0.25
N LEU A 357 11.60 -16.88 -0.29
CA LEU A 357 12.05 -16.07 0.85
C LEU A 357 11.17 -16.31 2.09
N ARG A 358 9.84 -16.32 1.94
CA ARG A 358 8.93 -16.61 3.06
C ARG A 358 9.11 -18.03 3.60
N ASN A 359 9.35 -19.01 2.74
CA ASN A 359 9.62 -20.38 3.18
C ASN A 359 10.94 -20.46 3.97
N LYS A 360 12.00 -19.84 3.44
CA LYS A 360 13.30 -19.73 4.14
C LYS A 360 13.14 -19.07 5.51
N LEU A 361 12.42 -17.95 5.58
CA LEU A 361 12.13 -17.24 6.84
C LEU A 361 11.35 -18.13 7.82
N LYS A 362 10.29 -18.81 7.37
CA LYS A 362 9.49 -19.70 8.23
C LYS A 362 10.27 -20.90 8.76
N ASN A 363 11.17 -21.45 7.95
CA ASN A 363 12.00 -22.60 8.31
C ASN A 363 13.24 -22.20 9.13
N GLY A 364 13.62 -20.92 9.10
CA GLY A 364 14.87 -20.45 9.69
C GLY A 364 16.10 -20.78 8.86
N ASP A 365 15.92 -20.99 7.56
CA ASP A 365 16.99 -21.27 6.61
C ASP A 365 17.86 -20.01 6.41
N PRO A 366 19.17 -20.17 6.13
CA PRO A 366 20.02 -19.03 5.80
C PRO A 366 19.53 -18.33 4.52
N ILE A 367 19.52 -17.00 4.56
CA ILE A 367 19.24 -16.16 3.40
C ILE A 367 20.60 -15.81 2.79
N PRO A 368 20.84 -16.09 1.50
CA PRO A 368 22.15 -15.83 0.90
C PRO A 368 22.51 -14.33 0.91
N GLU A 369 23.79 -14.03 1.15
CA GLU A 369 24.28 -12.65 1.20
C GLU A 369 24.22 -11.96 -0.18
N TRP A 370 24.31 -12.72 -1.27
CA TRP A 370 24.04 -12.21 -2.62
C TRP A 370 22.56 -11.85 -2.84
N PHE A 371 21.63 -12.21 -1.96
CA PHE A 371 20.23 -11.83 -2.11
C PHE A 371 19.93 -10.54 -1.34
N THR A 372 20.40 -10.44 -0.10
CA THR A 372 20.12 -9.30 0.76
C THR A 372 21.27 -9.04 1.74
N TYR A 373 21.42 -7.78 2.15
CA TYR A 373 22.37 -7.40 3.20
C TYR A 373 22.10 -8.18 4.51
N PRO A 374 23.14 -8.60 5.26
CA PRO A 374 23.00 -9.33 6.52
C PRO A 374 22.12 -8.62 7.56
N GLU A 375 22.21 -7.30 7.65
CA GLU A 375 21.41 -6.50 8.60
C GLU A 375 19.92 -6.54 8.25
N ILE A 376 19.60 -6.56 6.95
CA ILE A 376 18.23 -6.72 6.47
C ILE A 376 17.73 -8.15 6.72
N ALA A 377 18.56 -9.17 6.46
CA ALA A 377 18.21 -10.56 6.75
C ALA A 377 17.87 -10.73 8.24
N LYS A 378 18.67 -10.13 9.13
CA LYS A 378 18.43 -10.16 10.59
C LYS A 378 17.11 -9.50 10.98
N ILE A 379 16.78 -8.33 10.41
CA ILE A 379 15.48 -7.67 10.66
C ILE A 379 14.32 -8.59 10.28
N LEU A 380 14.40 -9.25 9.12
CA LEU A 380 13.36 -10.15 8.63
C LEU A 380 13.27 -11.43 9.47
N GLN A 381 14.39 -12.05 9.82
CA GLN A 381 14.43 -13.26 10.65
C GLN A 381 13.91 -13.00 12.07
N ASN A 382 14.12 -11.81 12.64
CA ASN A 382 13.55 -11.44 13.94
C ASN A 382 12.02 -11.39 13.91
N ARG A 383 11.42 -11.03 12.76
CA ARG A 383 9.97 -11.03 12.59
C ARG A 383 9.40 -12.44 12.40
N TYR A 384 10.16 -13.32 11.76
CA TYR A 384 9.81 -14.71 11.51
C TYR A 384 10.76 -15.64 12.29
N PRO A 385 10.61 -15.71 13.63
CA PRO A 385 11.47 -16.57 14.42
C PRO A 385 11.29 -18.04 14.01
N LYS A 386 12.34 -18.85 14.20
CA LYS A 386 12.30 -20.30 13.93
C LYS A 386 11.11 -20.94 14.66
N LYS A 387 10.56 -22.04 14.13
CA LYS A 387 9.47 -22.78 14.81
C LYS A 387 9.82 -23.16 16.26
N THR A 388 11.10 -23.46 16.52
CA THR A 388 11.64 -23.72 17.86
C THR A 388 11.62 -22.53 18.81
N LEU A 389 11.29 -21.33 18.33
CA LEU A 389 11.11 -20.10 19.12
C LEU A 389 9.67 -19.53 19.05
N GLN A 390 8.78 -20.09 18.22
CA GLN A 390 7.40 -19.63 18.09
C GLN A 390 6.50 -20.17 19.20
N SER A 391 5.69 -19.31 19.83
CA SER A 391 4.62 -19.73 20.74
C SER A 391 3.51 -20.49 20.00
N PHE A 392 2.86 -21.43 20.68
CA PHE A 392 1.70 -22.17 20.17
C PHE A 392 0.63 -22.27 21.26
N ILE A 393 -0.61 -22.54 20.83
CA ILE A 393 -1.76 -22.77 21.71
C ILE A 393 -2.25 -24.20 21.46
N LEU A 394 -2.45 -24.96 22.54
CA LEU A 394 -3.15 -26.24 22.48
C LEU A 394 -4.57 -26.03 23.01
N TYR A 395 -5.56 -26.19 22.14
CA TYR A 395 -6.96 -26.15 22.51
C TYR A 395 -7.48 -27.57 22.71
N LEU A 396 -7.83 -27.91 23.94
CA LEU A 396 -8.27 -29.24 24.32
C LEU A 396 -9.79 -29.34 24.24
N LYS A 397 -10.30 -30.22 23.38
CA LYS A 397 -11.75 -30.47 23.23
C LYS A 397 -12.00 -31.96 23.07
N SER A 398 -13.04 -32.47 23.72
CA SER A 398 -13.52 -33.83 23.48
C SER A 398 -14.06 -33.97 22.05
N SER A 399 -13.68 -35.03 21.36
CA SER A 399 -14.22 -35.40 20.05
C SER A 399 -15.61 -36.04 20.15
N LYS A 400 -16.04 -36.47 21.35
CA LYS A 400 -17.36 -37.05 21.60
C LYS A 400 -18.18 -36.19 22.56
N PRO A 401 -19.44 -35.84 22.23
CA PRO A 401 -20.27 -34.94 23.03
C PRO A 401 -20.53 -35.38 24.49
N ASN A 402 -20.39 -36.67 24.82
CA ASN A 402 -20.80 -37.23 26.11
C ASN A 402 -19.71 -38.09 26.80
N GLU A 403 -18.46 -37.96 26.37
CA GLU A 403 -17.34 -38.67 27.02
C GLU A 403 -16.73 -37.78 28.09
N ALA A 404 -16.53 -38.32 29.29
CA ALA A 404 -15.89 -37.62 30.39
C ALA A 404 -14.43 -37.29 30.00
N PHE A 405 -14.21 -36.07 29.52
CA PHE A 405 -12.89 -35.57 29.18
C PHE A 405 -12.35 -34.74 30.34
N ASN A 406 -11.36 -35.28 31.04
CA ASN A 406 -10.68 -34.55 32.11
C ASN A 406 -9.63 -33.60 31.49
N ALA A 407 -10.11 -32.49 30.94
CA ALA A 407 -9.28 -31.44 30.36
C ALA A 407 -8.24 -30.92 31.35
N VAL A 408 -8.63 -30.77 32.62
CA VAL A 408 -7.78 -30.27 33.71
C VAL A 408 -6.57 -31.17 33.94
N ALA A 409 -6.78 -32.49 34.06
CA ALA A 409 -5.69 -33.44 34.25
C ALA A 409 -4.73 -33.45 33.05
N LEU A 410 -5.27 -33.41 31.82
CA LEU A 410 -4.43 -33.38 30.61
C LEU A 410 -3.66 -32.05 30.50
N SER A 411 -4.29 -30.91 30.81
CA SER A 411 -3.63 -29.59 30.87
C SER A 411 -2.47 -29.60 31.86
N ASN A 412 -2.66 -30.12 33.07
CA ASN A 412 -1.62 -30.20 34.09
C ASN A 412 -0.47 -31.14 33.67
N ALA A 413 -0.79 -32.27 33.04
CA ALA A 413 0.21 -33.20 32.51
C ALA A 413 1.03 -32.57 31.38
N LEU A 414 0.38 -31.88 30.43
CA LEU A 414 1.03 -31.16 29.35
C LEU A 414 1.91 -30.02 29.89
N GLN A 415 1.41 -29.23 30.83
CA GLN A 415 2.20 -28.17 31.47
C GLN A 415 3.44 -28.74 32.15
N SER A 416 3.27 -29.79 32.96
CA SER A 416 4.39 -30.45 33.65
C SER A 416 5.41 -31.03 32.67
N THR A 417 4.95 -31.58 31.54
CA THR A 417 5.83 -32.12 30.49
C THR A 417 6.59 -31.01 29.78
N PHE A 418 5.91 -29.92 29.40
CA PHE A 418 6.57 -28.81 28.70
C PHE A 418 7.58 -28.08 29.57
N ASN A 419 7.32 -27.95 30.87
CA ASN A 419 8.26 -27.36 31.83
C ASN A 419 9.52 -28.21 32.08
N GLN A 420 9.53 -29.49 31.67
CA GLN A 420 10.73 -30.33 31.73
C GLN A 420 11.70 -30.08 30.55
N PHE A 421 11.23 -29.46 29.47
CA PHE A 421 12.11 -29.14 28.35
C PHE A 421 12.97 -27.93 28.71
N GLU A 422 14.28 -28.01 28.43
CA GLU A 422 15.26 -26.94 28.70
C GLU A 422 15.01 -25.63 27.91
N ASN A 423 13.98 -25.59 27.06
CA ASN A 423 13.65 -24.42 26.26
C ASN A 423 12.89 -23.39 27.10
N ASN A 424 13.38 -22.14 27.09
CA ASN A 424 12.89 -20.94 27.78
C ASN A 424 11.46 -20.47 27.42
N ARG A 425 10.48 -21.37 27.27
CA ARG A 425 9.10 -21.00 26.98
C ARG A 425 8.30 -21.00 28.27
N HIS A 426 7.68 -19.87 28.57
CA HIS A 426 6.70 -19.80 29.64
C HIS A 426 5.43 -20.56 29.23
N VAL A 427 4.99 -21.51 30.07
CA VAL A 427 3.77 -22.29 29.85
C VAL A 427 2.65 -21.75 30.73
N THR A 428 1.61 -21.19 30.10
CA THR A 428 0.41 -20.69 30.78
C THR A 428 -0.75 -21.64 30.52
N VAL A 429 -1.40 -22.09 31.59
CA VAL A 429 -2.68 -22.81 31.52
C VAL A 429 -3.79 -21.78 31.69
N LEU A 430 -4.79 -21.84 30.81
CA LEU A 430 -5.99 -21.01 30.86
C LEU A 430 -7.16 -21.95 31.16
N ASP A 431 -7.83 -21.72 32.29
CA ASP A 431 -8.98 -22.51 32.75
C ASP A 431 -10.28 -22.14 32.02
#